data_AF-A0A367L4U3-F1
#
_entry.id   AF-A0A367L4U3-F1
#
_cell.length_a   1.000
_cell.length_b   1.000
_cell.length_c   1.000
_cell.angle_alpha   90.00
_cell.angle_beta   90.00
_cell.angle_gamma   90.00
#
_symmetry.space_group_name_H-M   'P 1'
#
loop_
_entity.id
_entity.type
_entity.pdbx_description
1 polymer ?
#
loop_
_entity_poly.entity_id
_entity_poly.type
_entity_poly.pdbx_seq_one_letter_code
_entity_poly.pdbx_strand_id
1 'polypeptide(L)'
;MASTSSLVFGAIESIRRLLRNYLCKRQVSLFSKQANYTSWLSYACSIRAFKDVPSLLNLAMMHAVRMALSLAVLLPVRADDWQVRQCITHDDGELRQLLPQFLRNASSCARSKLAFGTIMCAERRIPREHRALFSPLIETIEDWEQYFQLDLQSAFVRYSDAKPRPELDRWTAYDRLLDLWTVTGELCFYTSVPSLADRIHPQKAGLLTLFYRTDTVRHQGQSLSYDIRQTLRNLRPPSLKIGGYGWKYEGAVACAAQLGAERELQVTAIKEMIQRAAEESHTEESRQRIALYYRDHFSTDSFLQAVVTGWRDTYVCPRGLDCQPTMAKGMPFLPAETHSYLQRLYYLLQMQSGVCIVLKRTATLVSDRYYVAVTTPVLD
;
A
#
# COMPACT_ATOMS: atom_id res chain seq x y z
N MET A 1 9.97 -47.71 -27.81
CA MET A 1 11.00 -46.73 -27.44
C MET A 1 11.31 -45.84 -28.63
N ALA A 2 10.64 -44.70 -28.71
CA ALA A 2 10.94 -43.58 -29.61
C ALA A 2 10.19 -42.34 -29.09
N SER A 3 10.78 -41.16 -29.27
CA SER A 3 10.11 -39.85 -29.29
C SER A 3 9.80 -39.10 -27.97
N THR A 4 10.80 -38.88 -27.10
CA THR A 4 10.82 -37.70 -26.20
C THR A 4 11.74 -36.58 -26.70
N SER A 5 12.66 -36.88 -27.64
CA SER A 5 13.63 -35.91 -28.17
C SER A 5 13.04 -34.91 -29.19
N SER A 6 11.91 -35.22 -29.82
CA SER A 6 11.27 -34.37 -30.84
C SER A 6 10.60 -33.13 -30.26
N LEU A 7 9.94 -33.26 -29.10
CA LEU A 7 9.22 -32.17 -28.45
C LEU A 7 10.15 -31.08 -27.89
N VAL A 8 11.32 -31.48 -27.36
CA VAL A 8 12.31 -30.55 -26.80
C VAL A 8 12.98 -29.73 -27.90
N PHE A 9 13.29 -30.35 -29.06
CA PHE A 9 13.84 -29.63 -30.21
C PHE A 9 12.83 -28.62 -30.80
N GLY A 10 11.54 -28.98 -30.85
CA GLY A 10 10.48 -28.08 -31.29
C GLY A 10 10.33 -26.83 -30.40
N ALA A 11 10.41 -27.00 -29.07
CA ALA A 11 10.33 -25.90 -28.13
C ALA A 11 11.54 -24.94 -28.23
N ILE A 12 12.76 -25.50 -28.38
CA ILE A 12 14.00 -24.71 -28.50
C ILE A 12 13.99 -23.87 -29.78
N GLU A 13 13.52 -24.43 -30.90
CA GLU A 13 13.49 -23.70 -32.17
C GLU A 13 12.39 -22.61 -32.18
N SER A 14 11.29 -22.83 -31.46
CA SER A 14 10.23 -21.84 -31.26
C SER A 14 10.71 -20.66 -30.40
N ILE A 15 11.46 -20.93 -29.33
CA ILE A 15 12.08 -19.90 -28.48
C ILE A 15 13.15 -19.11 -29.25
N ARG A 16 13.97 -19.79 -30.08
CA ARG A 16 14.92 -19.11 -30.97
C ARG A 16 14.24 -18.16 -31.96
N ARG A 17 13.12 -18.57 -32.55
CA ARG A 17 12.32 -17.70 -33.45
C ARG A 17 11.74 -16.50 -32.70
N LEU A 18 11.21 -16.71 -31.49
CA LEU A 18 10.66 -15.63 -30.66
C LEU A 18 11.74 -14.62 -30.27
N LEU A 19 12.92 -15.06 -29.84
CA LEU A 19 14.03 -14.19 -29.49
C LEU A 19 14.59 -13.43 -30.70
N ARG A 20 14.69 -14.08 -31.86
CA ARG A 20 15.15 -13.45 -33.11
C ARG A 20 14.17 -12.36 -33.56
N ASN A 21 12.87 -12.60 -33.45
CA ASN A 21 11.83 -11.60 -33.76
C ASN A 21 11.79 -10.46 -32.73
N TYR A 22 12.03 -10.76 -31.45
CA TYR A 22 12.03 -9.75 -30.39
C TYR A 22 13.23 -8.79 -30.48
N LEU A 23 14.43 -9.33 -30.76
CA LEU A 23 15.64 -8.51 -30.92
C LEU A 23 15.59 -7.65 -32.19
N CYS A 24 15.02 -8.17 -33.28
CA CYS A 24 14.83 -7.41 -34.52
C CYS A 24 13.78 -6.28 -34.35
N LYS A 25 12.65 -6.53 -33.67
CA LYS A 25 11.65 -5.49 -33.35
C LYS A 25 12.16 -4.42 -32.40
N ARG A 26 13.01 -4.78 -31.42
CA ARG A 26 13.54 -3.82 -30.44
C ARG A 26 14.56 -2.87 -31.06
N GLN A 27 15.40 -3.35 -31.99
CA GLN A 27 16.31 -2.49 -32.77
C GLN A 27 15.55 -1.51 -33.69
N VAL A 28 14.44 -1.90 -34.30
CA VAL A 28 13.61 -0.99 -35.11
C VAL A 28 12.90 0.06 -34.24
N SER A 29 12.48 -0.27 -33.01
CA SER A 29 11.83 0.70 -32.12
C SER A 29 12.81 1.74 -31.53
N LEU A 30 14.07 1.36 -31.34
CA LEU A 30 15.12 2.25 -30.82
C LEU A 30 15.67 3.22 -31.88
N PHE A 31 15.45 2.97 -33.17
CA PHE A 31 15.92 3.83 -34.27
C PHE A 31 14.82 4.74 -34.89
N SER A 32 13.58 4.72 -34.38
CA SER A 32 12.52 5.65 -34.84
C SER A 32 12.39 6.94 -34.00
N LYS A 33 13.23 7.12 -32.98
CA LYS A 33 13.30 8.34 -32.16
C LYS A 33 14.66 9.03 -32.27
N GLN A 34 15.11 9.29 -33.50
CA GLN A 34 16.12 10.32 -33.78
C GLN A 34 16.13 10.58 -35.29
N ALA A 35 15.38 11.60 -35.71
CA ALA A 35 15.60 12.23 -37.01
C ALA A 35 16.90 13.04 -36.93
N ASN A 36 17.58 13.10 -38.07
CA ASN A 36 18.88 13.73 -38.34
C ASN A 36 20.08 12.92 -37.86
N TYR A 37 20.57 12.03 -38.72
CA TYR A 37 21.84 12.23 -39.42
C TYR A 37 21.99 11.16 -40.52
N THR A 38 22.31 11.63 -41.72
CA THR A 38 22.61 10.83 -42.91
C THR A 38 24.02 10.23 -42.82
N SER A 39 24.19 9.11 -43.54
CA SER A 39 25.43 8.39 -43.90
C SER A 39 25.86 7.24 -42.97
N TRP A 40 26.35 6.17 -43.63
CA TRP A 40 26.80 4.87 -43.10
C TRP A 40 25.77 3.76 -42.93
N LEU A 41 25.00 3.51 -44.00
CA LEU A 41 24.60 2.15 -44.38
C LEU A 41 25.74 1.51 -45.18
N SER A 42 26.52 0.63 -44.55
CA SER A 42 27.12 -0.57 -45.17
C SER A 42 28.12 -1.16 -44.19
N TYR A 43 27.68 -2.06 -43.31
CA TYR A 43 28.50 -3.21 -42.92
C TYR A 43 27.59 -4.39 -42.65
N ALA A 44 27.67 -5.31 -43.59
CA ALA A 44 26.86 -6.50 -43.69
C ALA A 44 27.09 -7.43 -42.50
N CYS A 45 25.96 -8.00 -42.08
CA CYS A 45 25.85 -9.24 -41.34
C CYS A 45 26.71 -10.32 -42.02
N SER A 46 27.88 -10.64 -41.46
CA SER A 46 28.70 -11.77 -41.86
C SER A 46 29.16 -12.51 -40.61
N ILE A 47 28.31 -13.41 -40.11
CA ILE A 47 28.67 -14.37 -39.07
C ILE A 47 29.12 -15.65 -39.79
N ARG A 48 30.44 -15.78 -39.98
CA ARG A 48 31.09 -17.07 -40.22
C ARG A 48 31.58 -17.63 -38.87
N ALA A 49 31.23 -18.89 -38.65
CA ALA A 49 31.98 -19.88 -37.88
C ALA A 49 32.34 -19.56 -36.41
N PHE A 50 31.43 -19.91 -35.50
CA PHE A 50 31.81 -20.47 -34.19
C PHE A 50 31.23 -21.88 -34.11
N LYS A 51 31.94 -22.85 -34.68
CA LYS A 51 31.91 -24.24 -34.19
C LYS A 51 32.87 -24.25 -33.00
N ASP A 52 32.49 -24.93 -31.93
CA ASP A 52 33.26 -25.10 -30.67
C ASP A 52 32.98 -24.06 -29.56
N VAL A 53 31.71 -23.92 -29.14
CA VAL A 53 31.41 -23.52 -27.75
C VAL A 53 30.17 -24.25 -27.19
N PRO A 54 30.26 -25.55 -26.82
CA PRO A 54 29.15 -26.23 -26.13
C PRO A 54 29.11 -25.95 -24.62
N SER A 55 30.18 -25.40 -24.02
CA SER A 55 30.34 -25.30 -22.57
C SER A 55 29.88 -23.96 -21.96
N LEU A 56 29.98 -22.83 -22.68
CA LEU A 56 29.54 -21.52 -22.16
C LEU A 56 28.02 -21.30 -22.26
N LEU A 57 27.35 -21.98 -23.21
CA LEU A 57 25.89 -21.89 -23.38
C LEU A 57 25.13 -22.51 -22.19
N ASN A 58 25.66 -23.59 -21.60
CA ASN A 58 25.02 -24.24 -20.44
C ASN A 58 25.11 -23.38 -19.17
N LEU A 59 26.21 -22.63 -18.98
CA LEU A 59 26.38 -21.74 -17.83
C LEU A 59 25.45 -20.53 -17.92
N ALA A 60 25.36 -19.92 -19.10
CA ALA A 60 24.46 -18.79 -19.36
C ALA A 60 22.98 -19.18 -19.25
N MET A 61 22.62 -20.39 -19.70
CA MET A 61 21.24 -20.88 -19.60
C MET A 61 20.86 -21.20 -18.15
N MET A 62 21.76 -21.78 -17.35
CA MET A 62 21.52 -21.98 -15.91
C MET A 62 21.38 -20.66 -15.15
N HIS A 63 22.16 -19.62 -15.49
CA HIS A 63 22.02 -18.30 -14.87
C HIS A 63 20.73 -17.60 -15.28
N ALA A 64 20.33 -17.69 -16.55
CA ALA A 64 19.06 -17.13 -17.03
C ALA A 64 17.85 -17.84 -16.40
N VAL A 65 17.90 -19.17 -16.25
CA VAL A 65 16.85 -19.95 -15.58
C VAL A 65 16.80 -19.64 -14.09
N ARG A 66 17.95 -19.52 -13.40
CA ARG A 66 17.98 -19.08 -12.00
C ARG A 66 17.42 -17.66 -11.84
N MET A 67 17.84 -16.70 -12.66
CA MET A 67 17.30 -15.34 -12.63
C MET A 67 15.80 -15.31 -12.94
N ALA A 68 15.33 -16.10 -13.91
CA ALA A 68 13.90 -16.21 -14.24
C ALA A 68 13.09 -16.86 -13.11
N LEU A 69 13.64 -17.88 -12.42
CA LEU A 69 13.03 -18.48 -11.23
C LEU A 69 13.05 -17.50 -10.03
N SER A 70 14.14 -16.75 -9.84
CA SER A 70 14.21 -15.69 -8.82
C SER A 70 13.20 -14.57 -9.11
N LEU A 71 13.03 -14.16 -10.38
CA LEU A 71 12.01 -13.21 -10.79
C LEU A 71 10.59 -13.78 -10.72
N ALA A 72 10.39 -15.08 -10.96
CA ALA A 72 9.09 -15.74 -10.80
C ALA A 72 8.70 -15.91 -9.32
N VAL A 73 9.67 -16.08 -8.42
CA VAL A 73 9.46 -16.07 -6.96
C VAL A 73 9.30 -14.64 -6.43
N LEU A 74 9.86 -13.64 -7.11
CA LEU A 74 9.68 -12.20 -6.83
C LEU A 74 8.50 -11.55 -7.56
N LEU A 75 7.65 -12.32 -8.23
CA LEU A 75 6.33 -11.88 -8.65
C LEU A 75 5.32 -12.36 -7.60
N PRO A 76 5.17 -11.66 -6.46
CA PRO A 76 3.95 -11.83 -5.71
C PRO A 76 2.85 -11.34 -6.65
N VAL A 77 1.93 -12.26 -6.92
CA VAL A 77 0.60 -11.93 -7.43
C VAL A 77 0.15 -10.64 -6.74
N ARG A 78 -0.08 -9.59 -7.55
CA ARG A 78 -0.44 -8.21 -7.17
C ARG A 78 -1.78 -8.09 -6.41
N ALA A 79 -2.16 -9.08 -5.63
CA ALA A 79 -3.49 -9.20 -5.09
C ALA A 79 -3.51 -9.11 -3.56
N ASP A 80 -2.38 -8.87 -2.90
CA ASP A 80 -2.34 -8.62 -1.46
C ASP A 80 -2.03 -7.14 -1.23
N ASP A 81 -2.94 -6.42 -0.60
CA ASP A 81 -2.77 -4.99 -0.28
C ASP A 81 -1.95 -4.82 1.02
N TRP A 82 -0.82 -5.52 1.12
CA TRP A 82 0.07 -5.42 2.28
C TRP A 82 1.08 -4.28 2.10
N GLN A 83 1.44 -3.62 3.19
CA GLN A 83 2.36 -2.49 3.18
C GLN A 83 3.62 -2.82 3.97
N VAL A 84 4.80 -2.54 3.39
CA VAL A 84 6.08 -2.63 4.11
C VAL A 84 6.18 -1.43 5.05
N ARG A 85 6.52 -1.71 6.30
CA ARG A 85 6.60 -0.71 7.38
C ARG A 85 8.03 -0.47 7.81
N GLN A 86 8.33 0.76 8.15
CA GLN A 86 9.56 1.17 8.81
C GLN A 86 9.23 2.14 9.93
N CYS A 87 9.89 2.01 11.07
CA CYS A 87 9.78 2.94 12.18
C CYS A 87 11.18 3.41 12.55
N ILE A 88 11.32 4.72 12.72
CA ILE A 88 12.43 5.30 13.46
C ILE A 88 11.95 5.39 14.91
N THR A 89 12.79 4.97 15.84
CA THR A 89 12.48 4.94 17.28
C THR A 89 13.52 5.71 18.06
N HIS A 90 13.16 6.10 19.27
CA HIS A 90 14.06 6.83 20.17
C HIS A 90 15.29 6.01 20.61
N ASP A 91 15.25 4.69 20.43
CA ASP A 91 16.37 3.79 20.69
C ASP A 91 17.38 3.77 19.52
N ASP A 92 17.03 4.38 18.38
CA ASP A 92 17.91 4.51 17.21
C ASP A 92 18.95 5.62 17.44
N GLY A 93 20.00 5.29 18.21
CA GLY A 93 21.24 6.05 18.46
C GLY A 93 21.28 7.49 17.93
N GLU A 94 21.93 7.70 16.79
CA GLU A 94 22.11 9.04 16.19
C GLU A 94 20.81 9.67 15.71
N LEU A 95 19.87 8.87 15.18
CA LEU A 95 18.58 9.35 14.67
C LEU A 95 17.74 9.99 15.78
N ARG A 96 17.89 9.56 17.04
CA ARG A 96 17.24 10.18 18.19
C ARG A 96 17.43 11.69 18.25
N GLN A 97 18.65 12.16 17.97
CA GLN A 97 19.00 13.58 18.06
C GLN A 97 18.82 14.31 16.72
N LEU A 98 19.04 13.61 15.61
CA LEU A 98 19.03 14.18 14.27
C LEU A 98 17.61 14.31 13.69
N LEU A 99 16.70 13.36 13.96
CA LEU A 99 15.35 13.38 13.41
C LEU A 99 14.56 14.64 13.81
N PRO A 100 14.57 15.09 15.08
CA PRO A 100 13.95 16.38 15.43
C PRO A 100 14.53 17.57 14.65
N GLN A 101 15.83 17.58 14.39
CA GLN A 101 16.49 18.65 13.64
C GLN A 101 16.08 18.62 12.17
N PHE A 102 16.04 17.43 11.57
CA PHE A 102 15.53 17.22 10.22
C PHE A 102 14.09 17.73 10.07
N LEU A 103 13.17 17.34 10.97
CA LEU A 103 11.78 17.77 10.93
C LEU A 103 11.61 19.28 11.13
N ARG A 104 12.41 19.91 12.02
CA ARG A 104 12.43 21.38 12.17
C ARG A 104 12.92 22.08 10.91
N ASN A 105 13.96 21.54 10.26
CA ASN A 105 14.46 22.05 9.00
C ASN A 105 13.43 21.93 7.88
N ALA A 106 12.75 20.78 7.77
CA ALA A 106 11.67 20.56 6.82
C ALA A 106 10.48 21.50 7.06
N SER A 107 10.08 21.72 8.32
CA SER A 107 9.07 22.73 8.68
C SER A 107 9.47 24.14 8.24
N SER A 108 10.73 24.55 8.49
CA SER A 108 11.25 25.85 8.04
C SER A 108 11.23 25.99 6.51
N CYS A 109 11.62 24.92 5.78
CA CYS A 109 11.58 24.89 4.32
C CYS A 109 10.14 24.95 3.79
N ALA A 110 9.21 24.20 4.38
CA ALA A 110 7.79 24.19 4.03
C ALA A 110 7.15 25.57 4.17
N ARG A 111 7.44 26.28 5.27
CA ARG A 111 6.95 27.66 5.52
C ARG A 111 7.47 28.67 4.51
N SER A 112 8.61 28.40 3.88
CA SER A 112 9.17 29.23 2.80
C SER A 112 8.42 29.06 1.47
N LYS A 113 7.31 28.31 1.45
CA LYS A 113 6.39 28.07 0.31
C LYS A 113 7.05 27.42 -0.90
N LEU A 114 8.00 26.51 -0.67
CA LEU A 114 8.52 25.63 -1.71
C LEU A 114 7.51 24.52 -1.99
N ALA A 115 6.69 24.69 -3.03
CA ALA A 115 5.65 23.72 -3.42
C ALA A 115 6.22 22.35 -3.84
N PHE A 116 7.47 22.28 -4.29
CA PHE A 116 8.22 21.03 -4.44
C PHE A 116 9.65 21.27 -3.93
N GLY A 117 10.26 20.27 -3.32
CA GLY A 117 11.63 20.36 -2.81
C GLY A 117 11.76 20.80 -1.34
N THR A 118 10.68 20.70 -0.55
CA THR A 118 10.77 20.87 0.91
C THR A 118 11.75 19.86 1.52
N ILE A 119 11.66 18.59 1.11
CA ILE A 119 12.57 17.53 1.56
C ILE A 119 14.00 17.78 1.09
N MET A 120 14.21 18.10 -0.19
CA MET A 120 15.54 18.47 -0.70
C MET A 120 16.16 19.67 0.06
N CYS A 121 15.35 20.67 0.41
CA CYS A 121 15.79 21.81 1.22
C CYS A 121 16.20 21.36 2.62
N ALA A 122 15.44 20.46 3.24
CA ALA A 122 15.76 19.90 4.55
C ALA A 122 17.02 19.04 4.52
N GLU A 123 17.17 18.17 3.52
CA GLU A 123 18.33 17.30 3.31
C GLU A 123 19.63 18.11 3.20
N ARG A 124 19.61 19.22 2.45
CA ARG A 124 20.78 20.10 2.30
C ARG A 124 21.28 20.67 3.63
N ARG A 125 20.41 20.76 4.63
CA ARG A 125 20.73 21.25 5.99
C ARG A 125 21.23 20.13 6.92
N ILE A 126 21.22 18.87 6.48
CA ILE A 126 21.82 17.74 7.20
C ILE A 126 23.33 17.70 6.89
N PRO A 127 24.21 17.55 7.90
CA PRO A 127 25.63 17.28 7.69
C PRO A 127 25.84 16.10 6.75
N ARG A 128 26.84 16.17 5.88
CA ARG A 128 27.01 15.21 4.77
C ARG A 128 27.16 13.76 5.26
N GLU A 129 27.87 13.59 6.37
CA GLU A 129 28.13 12.34 7.08
C GLU A 129 26.85 11.64 7.58
N HIS A 130 25.78 12.39 7.84
CA HIS A 130 24.53 11.84 8.38
C HIS A 130 23.41 11.70 7.33
N ARG A 131 23.61 12.16 6.09
CA ARG A 131 22.55 12.14 5.06
C ARG A 131 22.06 10.72 4.75
N ALA A 132 22.97 9.76 4.69
CA ALA A 132 22.65 8.36 4.41
C ALA A 132 21.68 7.74 5.42
N LEU A 133 21.66 8.24 6.67
CA LEU A 133 20.71 7.78 7.70
C LEU A 133 19.26 8.15 7.39
N PHE A 134 19.06 9.24 6.63
CA PHE A 134 17.74 9.73 6.25
C PHE A 134 17.33 9.30 4.84
N SER A 135 18.22 8.71 4.05
CA SER A 135 17.94 8.28 2.67
C SER A 135 16.64 7.47 2.55
N PRO A 136 16.38 6.44 3.38
CA PRO A 136 15.13 5.68 3.25
C PRO A 136 13.87 6.53 3.45
N LEU A 137 13.90 7.46 4.40
CA LEU A 137 12.78 8.37 4.68
C LEU A 137 12.60 9.39 3.55
N ILE A 138 13.70 10.00 3.11
CA ILE A 138 13.72 11.03 2.07
C ILE A 138 13.22 10.45 0.74
N GLU A 139 13.83 9.35 0.28
CA GLU A 139 13.49 8.68 -0.97
C GLU A 139 12.01 8.25 -0.97
N THR A 140 11.51 7.71 0.15
CA THR A 140 10.11 7.33 0.27
C THR A 140 9.17 8.52 0.16
N ILE A 141 9.47 9.65 0.84
CA ILE A 141 8.63 10.85 0.73
C ILE A 141 8.65 11.36 -0.71
N GLU A 142 9.82 11.44 -1.35
CA GLU A 142 9.96 11.92 -2.73
C GLU A 142 9.18 11.04 -3.73
N ASP A 143 9.28 9.72 -3.60
CA ASP A 143 8.53 8.76 -4.43
C ASP A 143 7.01 8.94 -4.29
N TRP A 144 6.52 9.13 -3.06
CA TRP A 144 5.10 9.37 -2.80
C TRP A 144 4.64 10.74 -3.30
N GLU A 145 5.41 11.80 -3.06
CA GLU A 145 5.12 13.16 -3.57
C GLU A 145 5.07 13.18 -5.10
N GLN A 146 6.00 12.47 -5.75
CA GLN A 146 6.05 12.33 -7.20
C GLN A 146 4.82 11.60 -7.74
N TYR A 147 4.42 10.48 -7.11
CA TYR A 147 3.24 9.72 -7.53
C TYR A 147 1.95 10.54 -7.46
N PHE A 148 1.71 11.22 -6.32
CA PHE A 148 0.51 12.03 -6.12
C PHE A 148 0.56 13.41 -6.81
N GLN A 149 1.72 13.77 -7.39
CA GLN A 149 2.01 15.07 -7.99
C GLN A 149 1.61 16.21 -7.04
N LEU A 150 2.02 16.06 -5.78
CA LEU A 150 1.70 16.98 -4.68
C LEU A 150 2.73 16.77 -3.57
N ASP A 151 3.27 17.86 -3.03
CA ASP A 151 4.13 17.76 -1.86
C ASP A 151 3.33 17.49 -0.58
N LEU A 152 3.99 16.91 0.41
CA LEU A 152 3.39 16.49 1.67
C LEU A 152 2.76 17.67 2.42
N GLN A 153 3.39 18.85 2.38
CA GLN A 153 2.86 20.04 3.04
C GLN A 153 1.58 20.52 2.36
N SER A 154 1.55 20.63 1.03
CA SER A 154 0.34 21.02 0.32
C SER A 154 -0.79 20.02 0.50
N ALA A 155 -0.48 18.72 0.53
CA ALA A 155 -1.47 17.70 0.85
C ALA A 155 -2.02 17.88 2.27
N PHE A 156 -1.16 18.16 3.24
CA PHE A 156 -1.57 18.36 4.63
C PHE A 156 -2.49 19.57 4.78
N VAL A 157 -2.15 20.71 4.18
CA VAL A 157 -2.99 21.92 4.21
C VAL A 157 -4.35 21.68 3.57
N ARG A 158 -4.42 20.92 2.47
CA ARG A 158 -5.65 20.72 1.70
C ARG A 158 -6.52 19.58 2.20
N TYR A 159 -5.91 18.51 2.70
CA TYR A 159 -6.58 17.21 2.87
C TYR A 159 -6.49 16.65 4.27
N SER A 160 -5.78 17.25 5.23
CA SER A 160 -5.69 16.76 6.63
C SER A 160 -7.02 16.66 7.36
N ASP A 161 -8.13 17.07 6.72
CA ASP A 161 -9.50 16.96 7.22
C ASP A 161 -9.72 17.75 8.53
N ALA A 162 -8.82 18.72 8.77
CA ALA A 162 -9.05 19.76 9.75
C ALA A 162 -10.23 20.64 9.29
N LYS A 163 -11.27 20.80 10.14
CA LYS A 163 -12.12 22.00 10.05
C LYS A 163 -11.19 23.22 10.09
N PRO A 164 -11.49 24.33 9.37
CA PRO A 164 -10.64 25.51 9.36
C PRO A 164 -10.52 26.05 10.79
N ARG A 165 -9.49 25.58 11.51
CA ARG A 165 -9.09 26.10 12.80
C ARG A 165 -7.93 27.04 12.49
N PRO A 166 -8.03 28.34 12.81
CA PRO A 166 -6.99 29.32 12.54
C PRO A 166 -5.61 28.94 13.11
N GLU A 167 -5.58 28.09 14.14
CA GLU A 167 -4.37 27.58 14.78
C GLU A 167 -3.59 26.59 13.89
N LEU A 168 -4.29 25.84 13.03
CA LEU A 168 -3.69 24.87 12.11
C LEU A 168 -3.10 25.52 10.86
N ASP A 169 -3.51 26.75 10.52
CA ASP A 169 -2.90 27.53 9.43
C ASP A 169 -1.41 27.82 9.66
N ARG A 170 -0.93 27.67 10.90
CA ARG A 170 0.48 27.86 11.27
C ARG A 170 1.30 26.58 11.28
N TRP A 171 0.65 25.41 11.32
CA TRP A 171 1.33 24.13 11.45
C TRP A 171 1.66 23.55 10.09
N THR A 172 2.90 23.07 9.95
CA THR A 172 3.31 22.25 8.81
C THR A 172 3.05 20.77 9.11
N ALA A 173 3.00 19.95 8.06
CA ALA A 173 3.01 18.49 8.18
C ALA A 173 4.19 18.04 9.06
N TYR A 174 5.35 18.68 8.89
CA TYR A 174 6.57 18.38 9.62
C TYR A 174 6.52 18.82 11.09
N ASP A 175 5.85 19.93 11.42
CA ASP A 175 5.57 20.29 12.81
C ASP A 175 4.72 19.21 13.49
N ARG A 176 3.73 18.67 12.77
CA ARG A 176 2.88 17.58 13.27
C ARG A 176 3.67 16.27 13.46
N LEU A 177 4.55 15.91 12.53
CA LEU A 177 5.41 14.73 12.70
C LEU A 177 6.41 14.91 13.87
N LEU A 178 6.92 16.14 14.07
CA LEU A 178 7.81 16.46 15.19
C LEU A 178 7.09 16.35 16.54
N ASP A 179 5.86 16.85 16.61
CA ASP A 179 4.98 16.70 17.78
C ASP A 179 4.75 15.22 18.08
N LEU A 180 4.37 14.42 17.07
CA LEU A 180 4.19 12.99 17.21
C LEU A 180 5.45 12.28 17.73
N TRP A 181 6.61 12.55 17.12
CA TRP A 181 7.90 12.01 17.57
C TRP A 181 8.19 12.37 19.03
N THR A 182 7.90 13.61 19.44
CA THR A 182 8.15 14.08 20.80
C THR A 182 7.28 13.35 21.82
N VAL A 183 6.01 13.09 21.47
CA VAL A 183 5.03 12.44 22.35
C VAL A 183 5.23 10.93 22.43
N THR A 184 5.55 10.28 21.31
CA THR A 184 5.58 8.81 21.18
C THR A 184 7.00 8.25 21.25
N GLY A 185 8.00 9.03 20.85
CA GLY A 185 9.37 8.54 20.66
C GLY A 185 9.52 7.68 19.40
N GLU A 186 8.54 7.69 18.50
CA GLU A 186 8.58 6.92 17.27
C GLU A 186 8.00 7.70 16.09
N LEU A 187 8.50 7.41 14.89
CA LEU A 187 7.99 7.90 13.64
C LEU A 187 7.92 6.73 12.66
N CYS A 188 6.71 6.23 12.43
CA CYS A 188 6.46 5.11 11.55
C CYS A 188 5.90 5.55 10.20
N PHE A 189 6.37 4.91 9.13
CA PHE A 189 5.98 5.20 7.76
C PHE A 189 6.01 3.94 6.89
N TYR A 190 5.32 4.00 5.76
CA TYR A 190 5.30 2.92 4.77
C TYR A 190 6.36 3.12 3.70
N THR A 191 7.10 2.06 3.34
CA THR A 191 8.04 2.04 2.21
C THR A 191 7.47 1.30 0.99
N SER A 192 6.19 0.95 1.02
CA SER A 192 5.49 0.33 -0.10
C SER A 192 5.19 1.31 -1.23
N VAL A 193 4.81 0.78 -2.40
CA VAL A 193 4.41 1.57 -3.56
C VAL A 193 3.20 2.49 -3.25
N PRO A 194 3.22 3.76 -3.67
CA PRO A 194 2.16 4.73 -3.35
C PRO A 194 0.77 4.36 -3.90
N SER A 195 0.71 3.55 -4.96
CA SER A 195 -0.54 3.10 -5.59
C SER A 195 -1.44 2.26 -4.68
N LEU A 196 -0.95 1.81 -3.52
CA LEU A 196 -1.80 1.16 -2.52
C LEU A 196 -2.66 2.18 -1.74
N ALA A 197 -2.22 3.43 -1.64
CA ALA A 197 -2.91 4.50 -0.92
C ALA A 197 -3.84 5.35 -1.81
N ASP A 198 -3.82 5.13 -3.13
CA ASP A 198 -4.60 5.93 -4.08
C ASP A 198 -6.09 5.57 -4.14
N ARG A 199 -6.48 4.51 -3.42
CA ARG A 199 -7.86 4.03 -3.28
C ARG A 199 -8.62 4.79 -2.19
N ILE A 200 -8.01 5.81 -1.60
CA ILE A 200 -8.59 6.67 -0.57
C ILE A 200 -9.26 7.86 -1.23
N HIS A 201 -10.43 8.28 -0.79
CA HIS A 201 -11.07 9.49 -1.28
C HIS A 201 -10.98 10.63 -0.26
N PRO A 202 -10.56 11.86 -0.66
CA PRO A 202 -10.06 12.21 -1.98
C PRO A 202 -8.70 11.55 -2.27
N GLN A 203 -8.42 11.20 -3.54
CA GLN A 203 -7.21 10.42 -3.93
C GLN A 203 -5.91 11.00 -3.37
N LYS A 204 -5.75 12.32 -3.41
CA LYS A 204 -4.54 13.00 -2.92
C LYS A 204 -4.38 12.99 -1.40
N ALA A 205 -5.43 12.66 -0.64
CA ALA A 205 -5.31 12.39 0.79
C ALA A 205 -4.52 11.10 1.06
N GLY A 206 -4.39 10.20 0.07
CA GLY A 206 -3.53 9.04 0.14
C GLY A 206 -2.10 9.38 0.54
N LEU A 207 -1.55 10.54 0.12
CA LEU A 207 -0.22 10.97 0.55
C LEU A 207 -0.09 11.11 2.08
N LEU A 208 -1.17 11.48 2.76
CA LEU A 208 -1.18 11.66 4.22
C LEU A 208 -1.23 10.34 5.00
N THR A 209 -1.46 9.22 4.32
CA THR A 209 -1.38 7.88 4.93
C THR A 209 0.03 7.31 4.95
N LEU A 210 1.01 8.01 4.36
CA LEU A 210 2.41 7.59 4.39
C LEU A 210 2.88 7.38 5.84
N PHE A 211 2.52 8.29 6.74
CA PHE A 211 2.82 8.22 8.17
C PHE A 211 1.60 7.75 8.94
N TYR A 212 1.81 6.82 9.87
CA TYR A 212 0.74 6.27 10.70
C TYR A 212 1.14 6.25 12.17
N ARG A 213 0.12 6.21 13.02
CA ARG A 213 0.28 6.14 14.47
C ARG A 213 0.27 4.69 14.93
N THR A 214 1.11 4.43 15.91
CA THR A 214 1.26 3.14 16.60
C THR A 214 0.82 3.22 18.06
N ASP A 215 0.44 4.42 18.50
CA ASP A 215 -0.11 4.77 19.83
C ASP A 215 0.73 4.29 21.02
N THR A 216 2.04 4.12 20.82
CA THR A 216 2.96 4.08 21.96
C THR A 216 3.07 5.51 22.49
N VAL A 217 2.55 5.76 23.69
CA VAL A 217 2.68 7.07 24.33
C VAL A 217 3.83 6.97 25.31
N ARG A 218 4.90 7.75 25.08
CA ARG A 218 6.09 7.75 25.93
C ARG A 218 5.81 8.36 27.31
N HIS A 219 4.90 9.32 27.37
CA HIS A 219 4.54 10.03 28.60
C HIS A 219 3.24 9.48 29.19
N GLN A 220 3.35 8.76 30.32
CA GLN A 220 2.25 8.15 31.09
C GLN A 220 1.18 9.15 31.61
N GLY A 221 1.29 10.46 31.34
CA GLY A 221 0.41 11.50 31.88
C GLY A 221 -0.93 11.72 31.18
N GLN A 222 -1.15 11.13 30.00
CA GLN A 222 -2.45 11.20 29.30
C GLN A 222 -3.12 9.83 29.31
N SER A 223 -3.96 9.59 30.32
CA SER A 223 -4.77 8.37 30.44
C SER A 223 -5.85 8.35 29.37
N LEU A 224 -5.49 7.95 28.15
CA LEU A 224 -6.47 7.33 27.25
C LEU A 224 -6.80 5.96 27.84
N SER A 225 -8.10 5.61 27.89
CA SER A 225 -8.54 4.27 28.26
C SER A 225 -7.72 3.22 27.50
N TYR A 226 -7.31 2.16 28.19
CA TYR A 226 -6.50 1.07 27.65
C TYR A 226 -7.10 0.53 26.34
N ASP A 227 -8.42 0.39 26.29
CA ASP A 227 -9.14 -0.14 25.14
C ASP A 227 -8.97 0.77 23.92
N ILE A 228 -9.09 2.09 24.09
CA ILE A 228 -8.96 3.06 22.97
C ILE A 228 -7.55 2.99 22.38
N ARG A 229 -6.52 2.86 23.22
CA ARG A 229 -5.13 2.76 22.74
C ARG A 229 -4.91 1.54 21.87
N GLN A 230 -5.47 0.40 22.28
CA GLN A 230 -5.31 -0.84 21.53
C GLN A 230 -5.98 -0.75 20.15
N THR A 231 -7.16 -0.14 20.06
CA THR A 231 -7.86 0.04 18.78
C THR A 231 -7.06 0.87 17.82
N LEU A 232 -6.55 2.01 18.28
CA LEU A 232 -5.81 2.92 17.42
C LEU A 232 -4.51 2.28 16.95
N ARG A 233 -3.80 1.57 17.83
CA ARG A 233 -2.62 0.78 17.46
C ARG A 233 -2.92 -0.24 16.36
N ASN A 234 -4.04 -0.94 16.44
CA ASN A 234 -4.44 -1.97 15.48
C ASN A 234 -4.93 -1.35 14.16
N LEU A 235 -5.63 -0.22 14.21
CA LEU A 235 -6.12 0.49 13.03
C LEU A 235 -5.01 1.23 12.28
N ARG A 236 -3.94 1.64 12.96
CA ARG A 236 -2.86 2.46 12.38
C ARG A 236 -3.41 3.72 11.73
N PRO A 237 -4.06 4.63 12.49
CA PRO A 237 -4.64 5.82 11.91
C PRO A 237 -3.55 6.73 11.32
N PRO A 238 -3.83 7.48 10.25
CA PRO A 238 -2.86 8.37 9.64
C PRO A 238 -2.39 9.45 10.62
N SER A 239 -1.07 9.66 10.73
CA SER A 239 -0.49 10.66 11.64
C SER A 239 -0.80 12.10 11.24
N LEU A 240 -1.05 12.30 9.95
CA LEU A 240 -1.29 13.60 9.33
C LEU A 240 -2.77 13.90 9.08
N LYS A 241 -3.68 13.03 9.51
CA LYS A 241 -5.11 13.32 9.60
C LYS A 241 -5.38 14.04 10.93
N ILE A 242 -5.86 15.28 10.89
CA ILE A 242 -6.08 16.14 12.07
C ILE A 242 -7.56 16.22 12.45
N GLY A 243 -8.49 15.92 11.55
CA GLY A 243 -9.92 15.94 11.86
C GLY A 243 -10.79 15.09 10.94
N GLY A 244 -12.09 15.39 11.01
CA GLY A 244 -13.13 15.18 9.99
C GLY A 244 -13.57 13.75 9.64
N TYR A 245 -14.68 13.73 8.89
CA TYR A 245 -15.50 12.58 8.49
C TYR A 245 -15.27 12.17 7.02
N GLY A 246 -14.25 12.72 6.36
CA GLY A 246 -14.23 12.84 4.90
C GLY A 246 -13.57 11.69 4.14
N TRP A 247 -12.73 10.88 4.80
CA TRP A 247 -11.95 9.86 4.10
C TRP A 247 -12.67 8.51 4.05
N LYS A 248 -12.69 7.90 2.88
CA LYS A 248 -13.30 6.58 2.65
C LYS A 248 -12.48 5.76 1.65
N TYR A 249 -12.63 4.45 1.72
CA TYR A 249 -12.09 3.57 0.68
C TYR A 249 -12.99 3.60 -0.57
N GLU A 250 -12.40 3.85 -1.72
CA GLU A 250 -13.06 3.84 -3.04
C GLU A 250 -12.53 2.75 -3.98
N GLY A 251 -11.65 1.87 -3.52
CA GLY A 251 -11.28 0.68 -4.29
C GLY A 251 -12.48 -0.26 -4.51
N ALA A 252 -12.47 -1.00 -5.62
CA ALA A 252 -13.52 -1.98 -5.91
C ALA A 252 -13.39 -3.24 -5.04
N VAL A 253 -12.15 -3.64 -4.76
CA VAL A 253 -11.79 -4.80 -3.94
C VAL A 253 -10.60 -4.44 -3.06
N ALA A 254 -10.63 -4.89 -1.82
CA ALA A 254 -9.48 -4.86 -0.92
C ALA A 254 -9.22 -6.28 -0.40
N CYS A 255 -7.96 -6.70 -0.37
CA CYS A 255 -7.61 -8.05 0.04
C CYS A 255 -6.69 -8.06 1.26
N ALA A 256 -6.96 -8.97 2.18
CA ALA A 256 -6.16 -9.18 3.38
C ALA A 256 -4.76 -9.66 3.01
N ALA A 257 -3.79 -9.39 3.89
CA ALA A 257 -2.48 -9.99 3.78
C ALA A 257 -2.62 -11.52 3.90
N GLN A 258 -1.92 -12.29 3.05
CA GLN A 258 -2.02 -13.75 3.09
C GLN A 258 -1.47 -14.33 4.40
N LEU A 259 -0.28 -13.90 4.83
CA LEU A 259 0.46 -14.45 5.97
C LEU A 259 1.28 -13.36 6.68
N GLY A 260 1.79 -13.68 7.87
CA GLY A 260 2.77 -12.86 8.61
C GLY A 260 2.16 -11.77 9.50
N ALA A 261 3.01 -10.84 9.93
CA ALA A 261 2.66 -9.83 10.93
C ALA A 261 1.49 -8.91 10.52
N GLU A 262 1.36 -8.56 9.23
CA GLU A 262 0.21 -7.78 8.74
C GLU A 262 -1.11 -8.54 8.94
N ARG A 263 -1.11 -9.84 8.64
CA ARG A 263 -2.29 -10.68 8.80
C ARG A 263 -2.70 -10.82 10.26
N GLU A 264 -1.73 -11.00 11.17
CA GLU A 264 -1.97 -11.06 12.61
C GLU A 264 -2.58 -9.75 13.15
N LEU A 265 -2.10 -8.60 12.67
CA LEU A 265 -2.66 -7.30 13.00
C LEU A 265 -4.09 -7.16 12.49
N GLN A 266 -4.36 -7.57 11.25
CA GLN A 266 -5.71 -7.55 10.67
C GLN A 266 -6.69 -8.43 11.47
N VAL A 267 -6.24 -9.63 11.87
CA VAL A 267 -7.01 -10.54 12.73
C VAL A 267 -7.31 -9.89 14.08
N THR A 268 -6.32 -9.25 14.69
CA THR A 268 -6.46 -8.60 16.02
C THR A 268 -7.42 -7.41 15.94
N ALA A 269 -7.28 -6.56 14.91
CA ALA A 269 -8.17 -5.42 14.69
C ALA A 269 -9.64 -5.86 14.53
N ILE A 270 -9.88 -6.90 13.72
CA ILE A 270 -11.25 -7.41 13.50
C ILE A 270 -11.80 -8.09 14.74
N LYS A 271 -10.97 -8.82 15.51
CA LYS A 271 -11.39 -9.39 16.79
C LYS A 271 -11.88 -8.31 17.75
N GLU A 272 -11.16 -7.21 17.83
CA GLU A 272 -11.51 -6.06 18.67
C GLU A 272 -12.79 -5.36 18.17
N MET A 273 -12.93 -5.19 16.86
CA MET A 273 -14.16 -4.71 16.25
C MET A 273 -15.37 -5.57 16.66
N ILE A 274 -15.23 -6.90 16.65
CA ILE A 274 -16.29 -7.83 17.08
C ILE A 274 -16.62 -7.64 18.57
N GLN A 275 -15.61 -7.54 19.44
CA GLN A 275 -15.80 -7.39 20.88
C GLN A 275 -16.56 -6.10 21.19
N ARG A 276 -16.13 -4.96 20.64
CA ARG A 276 -16.83 -3.68 20.82
C ARG A 276 -18.23 -3.68 20.25
N ALA A 277 -18.39 -4.26 19.06
CA ALA A 277 -19.69 -4.41 18.42
C ALA A 277 -20.62 -5.38 19.16
N ALA A 278 -20.17 -6.10 20.19
CA ALA A 278 -21.00 -6.91 21.06
C ALA A 278 -21.25 -6.24 22.42
N GLU A 279 -20.26 -5.50 22.95
CA GLU A 279 -20.33 -4.82 24.25
C GLU A 279 -21.22 -3.58 24.23
N GLU A 280 -21.21 -2.81 23.15
CA GLU A 280 -21.96 -1.54 23.06
C GLU A 280 -23.32 -1.68 22.34
N SER A 281 -23.62 -2.82 21.71
CA SER A 281 -24.62 -2.95 20.63
C SER A 281 -26.07 -3.19 21.04
N HIS A 282 -26.51 -2.75 22.22
CA HIS A 282 -27.90 -2.98 22.62
C HIS A 282 -28.91 -2.06 21.89
N THR A 283 -28.47 -0.97 21.26
CA THR A 283 -29.34 -0.05 20.50
C THR A 283 -28.82 0.20 19.08
N GLU A 284 -29.67 0.73 18.20
CA GLU A 284 -29.26 1.17 16.85
C GLU A 284 -28.29 2.36 16.91
N GLU A 285 -28.55 3.31 17.81
CA GLU A 285 -27.70 4.49 18.01
C GLU A 285 -26.28 4.13 18.43
N SER A 286 -26.10 3.12 19.29
CA SER A 286 -24.77 2.69 19.72
C SER A 286 -23.99 2.02 18.59
N ARG A 287 -24.65 1.18 17.78
CA ARG A 287 -24.05 0.57 16.59
C ARG A 287 -23.57 1.63 15.59
N GLN A 288 -24.38 2.66 15.34
CA GLN A 288 -23.99 3.77 14.47
C GLN A 288 -22.80 4.55 15.05
N ARG A 289 -22.77 4.77 16.37
CA ARG A 289 -21.66 5.45 17.04
C ARG A 289 -20.32 4.70 16.89
N ILE A 290 -20.33 3.38 17.02
CA ILE A 290 -19.13 2.54 16.80
C ILE A 290 -18.67 2.62 15.34
N ALA A 291 -19.59 2.50 14.40
CA ALA A 291 -19.27 2.59 12.98
C ALA A 291 -18.66 3.96 12.65
N LEU A 292 -19.21 5.05 13.22
CA LEU A 292 -18.65 6.40 13.10
C LEU A 292 -17.26 6.49 13.74
N TYR A 293 -17.07 5.93 14.94
CA TYR A 293 -15.77 5.90 15.60
C TYR A 293 -14.67 5.31 14.70
N TYR A 294 -14.92 4.16 14.07
CA TYR A 294 -13.94 3.54 13.17
C TYR A 294 -13.72 4.35 11.89
N ARG A 295 -14.78 4.94 11.32
CA ARG A 295 -14.69 5.81 10.14
C ARG A 295 -13.88 7.08 10.42
N ASP A 296 -14.04 7.65 11.62
CA ASP A 296 -13.37 8.88 12.04
C ASP A 296 -11.87 8.67 12.24
N HIS A 297 -11.49 7.53 12.80
CA HIS A 297 -10.08 7.21 13.00
C HIS A 297 -9.39 6.84 11.70
N PHE A 298 -10.09 6.15 10.81
CA PHE A 298 -9.57 5.65 9.53
C PHE A 298 -8.40 4.67 9.72
N SER A 299 -8.25 3.69 8.84
CA SER A 299 -7.11 2.78 8.83
C SER A 299 -6.25 3.05 7.61
N THR A 300 -4.94 3.16 7.81
CA THR A 300 -4.00 3.23 6.68
C THR A 300 -3.83 1.89 5.95
N ASP A 301 -4.25 0.79 6.59
CA ASP A 301 -4.38 -0.53 5.97
C ASP A 301 -5.61 -0.56 5.06
N SER A 302 -5.39 -0.83 3.76
CA SER A 302 -6.46 -0.84 2.75
C SER A 302 -7.54 -1.88 3.03
N PHE A 303 -7.17 -3.06 3.54
CA PHE A 303 -8.13 -4.10 3.86
C PHE A 303 -8.96 -3.72 5.08
N LEU A 304 -8.34 -3.26 6.17
CA LEU A 304 -9.08 -2.79 7.35
C LEU A 304 -9.94 -1.57 7.04
N GLN A 305 -9.48 -0.64 6.21
CA GLN A 305 -10.29 0.50 5.82
C GLN A 305 -11.46 0.08 4.92
N ALA A 306 -11.31 -0.94 4.10
CA ALA A 306 -12.42 -1.57 3.40
C ALA A 306 -13.39 -2.25 4.38
N VAL A 307 -12.88 -2.87 5.46
CA VAL A 307 -13.74 -3.42 6.53
C VAL A 307 -14.61 -2.33 7.12
N VAL A 308 -13.98 -1.23 7.56
CA VAL A 308 -14.64 -0.06 8.15
C VAL A 308 -15.62 0.58 7.16
N THR A 309 -15.23 0.71 5.90
CA THR A 309 -16.08 1.28 4.85
C THR A 309 -17.31 0.40 4.58
N GLY A 310 -17.14 -0.92 4.63
CA GLY A 310 -18.19 -1.92 4.45
C GLY A 310 -19.11 -2.13 5.65
N TRP A 311 -18.83 -1.52 6.81
CA TRP A 311 -19.63 -1.69 8.03
C TRP A 311 -21.07 -1.16 7.86
N ARG A 312 -22.07 -2.05 7.89
CA ARG A 312 -23.50 -1.72 7.66
C ARG A 312 -24.46 -2.57 8.47
N ASP A 313 -25.63 -2.02 8.79
CA ASP A 313 -26.70 -2.80 9.43
C ASP A 313 -27.27 -3.87 8.50
N THR A 314 -27.45 -3.55 7.21
CA THR A 314 -27.92 -4.47 6.17
C THR A 314 -27.04 -4.43 4.94
N TYR A 315 -26.98 -5.57 4.24
CA TYR A 315 -26.15 -5.74 3.05
C TYR A 315 -27.01 -6.11 1.86
N VAL A 316 -26.63 -5.59 0.69
CA VAL A 316 -27.28 -5.88 -0.59
C VAL A 316 -26.22 -6.40 -1.54
N CYS A 317 -26.56 -7.44 -2.31
CA CYS A 317 -25.66 -7.95 -3.32
C CYS A 317 -25.40 -6.88 -4.41
N PRO A 318 -24.13 -6.62 -4.77
CA PRO A 318 -23.79 -5.71 -5.87
C PRO A 318 -24.52 -6.11 -7.16
N ARG A 319 -25.15 -5.14 -7.86
CA ARG A 319 -25.72 -5.38 -9.19
C ARG A 319 -24.64 -5.97 -10.12
N GLY A 320 -24.93 -7.11 -10.74
CA GLY A 320 -24.01 -7.81 -11.67
C GLY A 320 -23.10 -8.85 -11.02
N LEU A 321 -23.18 -9.05 -9.71
CA LEU A 321 -22.60 -10.21 -9.03
C LEU A 321 -23.70 -11.18 -8.58
N ASP A 322 -23.36 -12.46 -8.51
CA ASP A 322 -24.23 -13.51 -7.99
C ASP A 322 -23.79 -13.89 -6.58
N CYS A 323 -24.34 -13.21 -5.57
CA CYS A 323 -23.93 -13.42 -4.19
C CYS A 323 -24.60 -14.66 -3.59
N GLN A 324 -23.79 -15.43 -2.89
CA GLN A 324 -24.21 -16.68 -2.25
C GLN A 324 -24.45 -16.46 -0.75
N PRO A 325 -25.47 -17.12 -0.17
CA PRO A 325 -25.69 -17.12 1.28
C PRO A 325 -24.67 -17.99 2.02
N THR A 326 -23.91 -18.81 1.30
CA THR A 326 -22.84 -19.66 1.83
C THR A 326 -21.50 -19.24 1.26
N MET A 327 -20.43 -19.48 2.01
CA MET A 327 -19.09 -19.16 1.54
C MET A 327 -18.58 -20.23 0.58
N ALA A 328 -18.13 -19.79 -0.58
CA ALA A 328 -17.36 -20.59 -1.53
C ALA A 328 -16.25 -19.72 -2.13
N LYS A 329 -15.12 -20.34 -2.49
CA LYS A 329 -14.04 -19.63 -3.18
C LYS A 329 -14.50 -19.19 -4.57
N GLY A 330 -14.04 -18.03 -5.02
CA GLY A 330 -14.44 -17.41 -6.29
C GLY A 330 -15.84 -16.80 -6.30
N MET A 331 -16.65 -17.02 -5.25
CA MET A 331 -18.02 -16.53 -5.16
C MET A 331 -18.14 -15.48 -4.06
N PRO A 332 -18.88 -14.38 -4.28
CA PRO A 332 -19.12 -13.38 -3.25
C PRO A 332 -20.14 -13.88 -2.23
N PHE A 333 -19.74 -13.97 -0.97
CA PHE A 333 -20.65 -14.21 0.16
C PHE A 333 -21.37 -12.91 0.54
N LEU A 334 -22.69 -12.97 0.73
CA LEU A 334 -23.50 -11.86 1.23
C LEU A 334 -23.76 -12.02 2.73
N PRO A 335 -23.22 -11.14 3.60
CA PRO A 335 -23.56 -11.17 5.02
C PRO A 335 -25.01 -10.76 5.26
N ALA A 336 -25.64 -11.28 6.31
CA ALA A 336 -26.97 -10.81 6.71
C ALA A 336 -26.91 -9.42 7.39
N GLU A 337 -25.93 -9.24 8.28
CA GLU A 337 -25.76 -8.05 9.12
C GLU A 337 -24.30 -7.89 9.57
N THR A 338 -23.97 -6.78 10.25
CA THR A 338 -22.60 -6.46 10.70
C THR A 338 -21.97 -7.59 11.51
N HIS A 339 -22.73 -8.22 12.41
CA HIS A 339 -22.21 -9.28 13.24
C HIS A 339 -21.74 -10.49 12.40
N SER A 340 -22.60 -10.95 11.49
CA SER A 340 -22.29 -12.01 10.52
C SER A 340 -21.08 -11.63 9.65
N TYR A 341 -21.03 -10.39 9.18
CA TYR A 341 -19.94 -9.86 8.38
C TYR A 341 -18.58 -9.97 9.08
N LEU A 342 -18.46 -9.39 10.28
CA LEU A 342 -17.20 -9.36 11.03
C LEU A 342 -16.77 -10.74 11.50
N GLN A 343 -17.70 -11.55 12.05
CA GLN A 343 -17.39 -12.91 12.48
C GLN A 343 -16.90 -13.78 11.33
N ARG A 344 -17.51 -13.64 10.14
CA ARG A 344 -17.12 -14.44 8.98
C ARG A 344 -15.75 -14.03 8.44
N LEU A 345 -15.47 -12.73 8.41
CA LEU A 345 -14.13 -12.23 8.11
C LEU A 345 -13.11 -12.77 9.11
N TYR A 346 -13.37 -12.67 10.42
CA TYR A 346 -12.47 -13.18 11.44
C TYR A 346 -12.17 -14.68 11.26
N TYR A 347 -13.20 -15.50 11.09
CA TYR A 347 -13.07 -16.94 10.83
C TYR A 347 -12.19 -17.22 9.61
N LEU A 348 -12.49 -16.59 8.47
CA LEU A 348 -11.70 -16.74 7.24
C LEU A 348 -10.25 -16.29 7.43
N LEU A 349 -10.04 -15.24 8.21
CA LEU A 349 -8.71 -14.71 8.47
C LEU A 349 -7.87 -15.69 9.30
N GLN A 350 -8.47 -16.29 10.33
CA GLN A 350 -7.83 -17.32 11.17
C GLN A 350 -7.48 -18.59 10.40
N MET A 351 -8.31 -18.97 9.43
CA MET A 351 -8.06 -20.12 8.53
C MET A 351 -6.96 -19.86 7.49
N GLN A 352 -6.21 -18.75 7.60
CA GLN A 352 -5.13 -18.33 6.70
C GLN A 352 -5.52 -18.36 5.21
N SER A 353 -6.80 -18.13 4.92
CA SER A 353 -7.31 -18.14 3.55
C SER A 353 -7.07 -16.79 2.87
N GLY A 354 -7.02 -16.76 1.53
CA GLY A 354 -7.09 -15.51 0.78
C GLY A 354 -8.49 -14.90 0.93
N VAL A 355 -8.58 -13.72 1.57
CA VAL A 355 -9.86 -13.04 1.86
C VAL A 355 -9.85 -11.67 1.21
N CYS A 356 -10.95 -11.34 0.53
CA CYS A 356 -11.14 -10.03 -0.06
C CYS A 356 -12.54 -9.49 0.24
N ILE A 357 -12.64 -8.17 0.31
CA ILE A 357 -13.88 -7.43 0.48
C ILE A 357 -14.24 -6.81 -0.85
N VAL A 358 -15.48 -6.99 -1.28
CA VAL A 358 -16.00 -6.46 -2.55
C VAL A 358 -16.92 -5.28 -2.27
N LEU A 359 -16.51 -4.08 -2.68
CA LEU A 359 -17.25 -2.84 -2.43
C LEU A 359 -17.94 -2.28 -3.67
N LYS A 360 -17.55 -2.73 -4.88
CA LYS A 360 -18.11 -2.24 -6.15
C LYS A 360 -18.35 -3.37 -7.14
N ARG A 361 -19.32 -3.18 -8.03
CA ARG A 361 -19.69 -4.11 -9.11
C ARG A 361 -18.57 -4.42 -10.11
N THR A 362 -17.58 -3.54 -10.24
CA THR A 362 -16.48 -3.67 -11.21
C THR A 362 -15.36 -4.61 -10.73
N ALA A 363 -15.58 -5.32 -9.62
CA ALA A 363 -14.63 -6.26 -9.06
C ALA A 363 -14.44 -7.47 -9.99
N THR A 364 -13.19 -7.76 -10.36
CA THR A 364 -12.84 -9.03 -11.00
C THR A 364 -12.50 -10.05 -9.92
N LEU A 365 -13.22 -11.17 -9.88
CA LEU A 365 -13.07 -12.20 -8.86
C LEU A 365 -12.14 -13.32 -9.35
N VAL A 366 -11.25 -13.79 -8.49
CA VAL A 366 -10.30 -14.88 -8.74
C VAL A 366 -10.80 -16.13 -8.02
N SER A 367 -10.74 -17.28 -8.68
CA SER A 367 -11.38 -18.51 -8.20
C SER A 367 -10.83 -19.08 -6.88
N ASP A 368 -9.64 -18.67 -6.45
CA ASP A 368 -8.92 -19.24 -5.30
C ASP A 368 -9.10 -18.44 -3.98
N ARG A 369 -9.91 -17.38 -4.00
CA ARG A 369 -10.11 -16.46 -2.86
C ARG A 369 -11.54 -16.47 -2.36
N TYR A 370 -11.71 -16.18 -1.08
CA TYR A 370 -13.02 -15.90 -0.49
C TYR A 370 -13.33 -14.42 -0.62
N TYR A 371 -14.56 -14.12 -1.03
CA TYR A 371 -15.05 -12.76 -1.21
C TYR A 371 -16.21 -12.48 -0.28
N VAL A 372 -16.21 -11.32 0.37
CA VAL A 372 -17.33 -10.84 1.18
C VAL A 372 -17.85 -9.54 0.58
N ALA A 373 -19.12 -9.54 0.15
CA ALA A 373 -19.73 -8.42 -0.55
C ALA A 373 -20.34 -7.42 0.43
N VAL A 374 -19.96 -6.14 0.29
CA VAL A 374 -20.36 -5.06 1.21
C VAL A 374 -20.82 -3.77 0.50
N THR A 375 -21.45 -3.90 -0.66
CA THR A 375 -21.90 -2.72 -1.42
C THR A 375 -22.91 -1.87 -0.67
N THR A 376 -22.83 -0.56 -0.93
CA THR A 376 -23.92 0.36 -0.62
C THR A 376 -25.07 0.15 -1.60
N PRO A 377 -26.34 0.29 -1.14
CA PRO A 377 -27.44 0.50 -2.06
C PRO A 377 -27.10 1.70 -2.94
N VAL A 378 -27.16 1.53 -4.26
CA VAL A 378 -27.13 2.70 -5.14
C VAL A 378 -28.46 3.40 -4.91
N LEU A 379 -28.43 4.53 -4.20
CA LEU A 379 -29.50 5.50 -4.29
C LEU A 379 -29.40 6.04 -5.72
N ASP A 380 -30.24 5.49 -6.60
CA ASP A 380 -30.39 5.95 -7.99
C ASP A 380 -30.87 7.41 -8.01
#